data_AF-A0A257F071-F1
#
_entry.id   AF-A0A257F071-F1
#
_cell.length_a   1.000
_cell.length_b   1.000
_cell.length_c   1.000
_cell.angle_alpha   90.00
_cell.angle_beta   90.00
_cell.angle_gamma   90.00
#
_symmetry.space_group_name_H-M   'P 1'
#
loop_
_entity.id
_entity.type
_entity.pdbx_description
1 polymer ?
#
loop_
_entity_poly.entity_id
_entity_poly.type
_entity_poly.pdbx_seq_one_letter_code
_entity_poly.pdbx_strand_id
1 'polypeptide(L)'
;MITLRRCIVLGLALALAGCVGTPNVKGKPVPTAFFVFFEKDSATPDEEAAAVFDEAAAYLVQYDNTAVRIVGHVSKDENAAELDQQRASRAAEELAKRGAQPVRMQLLGMGSQENISSDPSVADPTVDRRVEILFSTM
;
A
#
# COMPACT_ATOMS: atom_id res chain seq x y z
N MET A 1 -46.20 -38.01 29.55
CA MET A 1 -45.60 -36.94 30.37
C MET A 1 -44.74 -36.07 29.46
N ILE A 2 -44.97 -34.76 29.54
CA ILE A 2 -44.47 -33.68 28.66
C ILE A 2 -43.13 -33.14 29.20
N THR A 3 -42.17 -32.84 28.32
CA THR A 3 -41.16 -31.74 28.35
C THR A 3 -40.24 -31.94 27.14
N LEU A 4 -40.25 -31.19 26.03
CA LEU A 4 -40.21 -29.75 25.72
C LEU A 4 -38.89 -29.05 26.07
N ARG A 5 -38.22 -28.54 25.00
CA ARG A 5 -37.24 -27.42 24.93
C ARG A 5 -35.84 -27.72 25.52
N ARG A 6 -34.72 -27.28 24.94
CA ARG A 6 -34.50 -26.02 24.21
C ARG A 6 -33.17 -26.07 23.45
N CYS A 7 -33.17 -25.50 22.24
CA CYS A 7 -31.99 -25.07 21.48
C CYS A 7 -31.03 -24.21 22.33
N ILE A 8 -29.74 -24.19 21.97
CA ILE A 8 -29.04 -22.99 21.45
C ILE A 8 -27.61 -23.43 21.07
N VAL A 9 -27.37 -23.48 19.77
CA VAL A 9 -26.02 -23.38 19.18
C VAL A 9 -25.67 -21.89 19.29
N LEU A 10 -24.73 -21.52 20.16
CA LEU A 10 -24.23 -20.15 20.22
C LEU A 10 -22.87 -20.10 19.51
N GLY A 11 -22.95 -20.04 18.18
CA GLY A 11 -21.84 -19.58 17.37
C GLY A 11 -21.62 -18.09 17.64
N LEU A 12 -20.47 -17.76 18.24
CA LEU A 12 -19.99 -16.38 18.32
C LEU A 12 -18.94 -16.20 17.22
N ALA A 13 -19.41 -16.05 15.98
CA ALA A 13 -18.60 -15.46 14.93
C ALA A 13 -18.72 -13.95 15.06
N LEU A 14 -17.78 -13.34 15.80
CA LEU A 14 -17.65 -11.88 15.86
C LEU A 14 -16.97 -11.43 14.56
N ALA A 15 -17.73 -11.32 13.49
CA ALA A 15 -17.30 -10.63 12.28
C ALA A 15 -17.39 -9.13 12.56
N LEU A 16 -16.29 -8.54 13.01
CA LEU A 16 -16.07 -7.09 12.93
C LEU A 16 -15.89 -6.74 11.45
N ALA A 17 -17.00 -6.62 10.72
CA ALA A 17 -17.02 -5.89 9.46
C ALA A 17 -16.90 -4.40 9.81
N GLY A 18 -15.68 -3.97 10.12
CA GLY A 18 -15.33 -2.55 10.09
C GLY A 18 -15.40 -2.12 8.63
N CYS A 19 -16.55 -1.57 8.20
CA CYS A 19 -16.64 -0.89 6.92
C CYS A 19 -15.83 0.40 7.02
N VAL A 20 -14.51 0.30 6.85
CA VAL A 20 -13.69 1.45 6.45
C VAL A 20 -14.28 1.89 5.11
N GLY A 21 -14.88 3.07 5.07
CA GLY A 21 -15.48 3.61 3.86
C GLY A 21 -14.39 3.84 2.82
N THR A 22 -14.54 3.29 1.62
CA THR A 22 -13.61 3.54 0.52
C THR A 22 -13.55 5.04 0.20
N PRO A 23 -12.36 5.65 0.03
CA PRO A 23 -12.25 7.05 -0.34
C PRO A 23 -13.06 7.40 -1.59
N ASN A 24 -13.82 8.49 -1.55
CA ASN A 24 -14.55 8.96 -2.73
C ASN A 24 -13.61 9.79 -3.63
N VAL A 25 -13.26 9.21 -4.77
CA VAL A 25 -12.34 9.79 -5.76
C VAL A 25 -13.04 10.14 -7.09
N LYS A 26 -14.35 9.93 -7.18
CA LYS A 26 -15.11 10.16 -8.40
C LYS A 26 -15.10 11.64 -8.78
N GLY A 27 -14.71 11.94 -10.02
CA GLY A 27 -14.64 13.31 -10.53
C GLY A 27 -13.43 14.11 -10.04
N LYS A 28 -12.56 13.49 -9.22
CA LYS A 28 -11.26 14.06 -8.86
C LYS A 28 -10.22 13.72 -9.93
N PRO A 29 -9.25 14.61 -10.22
CA PRO A 29 -8.15 14.28 -11.10
C PRO A 29 -7.30 13.15 -10.52
N VAL A 30 -6.80 12.27 -11.39
CA VAL A 30 -5.87 11.20 -10.99
C VAL A 30 -4.55 11.84 -10.53
N PRO A 31 -4.06 11.56 -9.31
CA PRO A 31 -2.78 12.07 -8.83
C PRO A 31 -1.61 11.54 -9.65
N THR A 32 -0.48 12.25 -9.65
CA THR A 32 0.74 11.75 -10.29
C THR A 32 1.42 10.66 -9.47
N ALA A 33 1.43 10.80 -8.14
CA ALA A 33 2.15 9.90 -7.25
C ALA A 33 1.53 9.84 -5.86
N PHE A 34 1.71 8.69 -5.20
CA PHE A 34 1.61 8.54 -3.74
C PHE A 34 2.94 8.02 -3.18
N PHE A 35 3.20 8.32 -1.91
CA PHE A 35 4.41 7.90 -1.21
C PHE A 35 4.05 7.10 0.03
N VAL A 36 4.74 5.99 0.24
CA VAL A 36 4.68 5.19 1.47
C VAL A 36 6.08 5.11 2.04
N PHE A 37 6.22 5.41 3.32
CA PHE A 37 7.51 5.39 4.02
C PHE A 37 7.63 4.15 4.90
N PHE A 38 8.87 3.78 5.20
CA PHE A 38 9.18 2.56 5.93
C PHE A 38 10.20 2.81 7.05
N GLU A 39 10.06 2.01 8.08
CA GLU A 39 11.09 1.86 9.09
C GLU A 39 12.36 1.23 8.50
N LYS A 40 13.47 1.48 9.20
CA LYS A 40 14.79 0.99 8.79
C LYS A 40 14.81 -0.54 8.67
N ASP A 41 15.37 -1.01 7.55
CA ASP A 41 15.52 -2.42 7.21
C ASP A 41 14.18 -3.20 7.21
N SER A 42 13.05 -2.50 7.05
CA SER A 42 11.70 -3.07 7.04
C SER A 42 11.00 -2.87 5.70
N ALA A 43 10.26 -3.90 5.28
CA ALA A 43 9.31 -3.84 4.17
C ALA A 43 7.85 -3.87 4.64
N THR A 44 7.60 -3.82 5.94
CA THR A 44 6.25 -3.80 6.51
C THR A 44 5.76 -2.35 6.58
N PRO A 45 4.68 -2.00 5.87
CA PRO A 45 4.05 -0.70 6.02
C PRO A 45 3.46 -0.53 7.43
N ASP A 46 3.46 0.70 7.93
CA ASP A 46 2.80 1.06 9.19
C ASP A 46 1.28 1.20 9.02
N GLU A 47 0.59 1.57 10.11
CA GLU A 47 -0.87 1.72 10.10
C GLU A 47 -1.29 2.97 9.30
N GLU A 48 -0.47 4.02 9.33
CA GLU A 48 -0.66 5.27 8.60
C GLU A 48 -0.65 5.06 7.08
N ALA A 49 0.19 4.14 6.58
CA ALA A 49 0.23 3.75 5.18
C ALA A 49 -1.10 3.16 4.68
N ALA A 50 -1.94 2.61 5.56
CA ALA A 50 -3.22 2.02 5.17
C ALA A 50 -4.13 3.03 4.44
N ALA A 51 -4.17 4.28 4.92
CA ALA A 51 -4.97 5.34 4.31
C ALA A 51 -4.45 5.72 2.91
N VAL A 52 -3.12 5.70 2.72
CA VAL A 52 -2.49 5.94 1.41
C VAL A 52 -2.86 4.83 0.43
N PHE A 53 -2.82 3.57 0.88
CA PHE A 53 -3.24 2.44 0.04
C PHE A 53 -4.72 2.47 -0.27
N ASP A 54 -5.57 2.85 0.67
CA ASP A 54 -7.02 3.00 0.46
C ASP A 54 -7.30 4.02 -0.66
N GLU A 55 -6.63 5.18 -0.63
CA GLU A 55 -6.84 6.22 -1.63
C GLU A 55 -6.25 5.83 -2.99
N ALA A 56 -5.03 5.33 -3.03
CA ALA A 56 -4.40 4.89 -4.29
C ALA A 56 -5.20 3.76 -4.96
N ALA A 57 -5.67 2.77 -4.18
CA ALA A 57 -6.53 1.72 -4.70
C ALA A 57 -7.88 2.24 -5.19
N ALA A 58 -8.48 3.22 -4.50
CA ALA A 58 -9.72 3.84 -4.94
C ALA A 58 -9.59 4.46 -6.35
N TYR A 59 -8.46 5.12 -6.66
CA TYR A 59 -8.21 5.63 -8.02
C TYR A 59 -8.06 4.50 -9.04
N LEU A 60 -7.31 3.44 -8.72
CA LEU A 60 -7.11 2.28 -9.61
C LEU A 60 -8.40 1.49 -9.89
N VAL A 61 -9.35 1.50 -8.96
CA VAL A 61 -10.68 0.89 -9.11
C VAL A 61 -11.64 1.82 -9.85
N GLN A 62 -11.59 3.13 -9.60
CA GLN A 62 -12.50 4.09 -10.21
C GLN A 62 -12.19 4.37 -11.68
N TYR A 63 -10.90 4.34 -12.08
CA TYR A 63 -10.46 4.76 -13.41
C TYR A 63 -9.79 3.60 -14.15
N ASP A 64 -10.53 3.00 -15.08
CA ASP A 64 -10.10 1.77 -15.76
C ASP A 64 -8.93 1.91 -16.75
N ASN A 65 -8.67 3.14 -17.19
CA ASN A 65 -7.55 3.49 -18.05
C ASN A 65 -6.32 3.94 -17.24
N THR A 66 -6.24 3.61 -15.96
CA THR A 66 -5.13 4.01 -15.09
C THR A 66 -4.31 2.80 -14.69
N ALA A 67 -2.98 2.92 -14.81
CA ALA A 67 -2.01 1.94 -14.34
C ALA A 67 -1.02 2.60 -13.39
N VAL A 68 -0.28 1.79 -12.63
CA VAL A 68 0.76 2.28 -11.72
C VAL A 68 2.10 1.57 -11.92
N ARG A 69 3.16 2.34 -11.71
CA ARG A 69 4.51 1.83 -11.50
C ARG A 69 4.84 2.00 -10.01
N ILE A 70 5.17 0.91 -9.35
CA ILE A 70 5.45 0.83 -7.92
C ILE A 70 6.96 0.68 -7.78
N VAL A 71 7.61 1.73 -7.30
CA VAL A 71 9.06 1.85 -7.26
C VAL A 71 9.52 1.81 -5.81
N GLY A 72 10.28 0.79 -5.44
CA GLY A 72 10.89 0.68 -4.12
C GLY A 72 12.28 1.30 -4.08
N HIS A 73 12.59 1.94 -2.96
CA HIS A 73 13.89 2.55 -2.67
C HIS A 73 14.46 2.03 -1.35
N VAL A 74 15.79 2.09 -1.23
CA VAL A 74 16.48 1.85 0.04
C VAL A 74 17.35 3.05 0.40
N SER A 75 17.45 3.32 1.69
CA SER A 75 18.41 4.30 2.18
C SER A 75 19.83 3.74 2.17
N LYS A 76 20.83 4.62 2.08
CA LYS A 76 22.26 4.22 2.05
C LYS A 76 22.73 3.55 3.34
N ASP A 77 22.00 3.72 4.43
CA ASP A 77 22.30 3.13 5.73
C ASP A 77 21.59 1.78 5.98
N GLU A 78 20.86 1.28 4.98
CA GLU A 78 20.20 -0.03 4.97
C GLU A 78 21.07 -1.08 4.26
N ASN A 79 21.06 -2.30 4.78
CA ASN A 79 21.94 -3.37 4.27
C ASN A 79 21.16 -4.64 3.86
N ALA A 80 19.84 -4.65 4.03
CA ALA A 80 19.02 -5.80 3.68
C ALA A 80 18.99 -5.99 2.14
N ALA A 81 19.26 -7.22 1.70
CA ALA A 81 19.22 -7.58 0.29
C ALA A 81 17.79 -7.51 -0.26
N GLU A 82 17.65 -6.96 -1.48
CA GLU A 82 16.38 -6.88 -2.22
C GLU A 82 15.25 -6.14 -1.47
N LEU A 83 15.58 -5.30 -0.50
CA LEU A 83 14.60 -4.61 0.34
C LEU A 83 13.70 -3.65 -0.47
N ASP A 84 14.24 -3.01 -1.49
CA ASP A 84 13.48 -2.21 -2.46
C ASP A 84 12.40 -3.04 -3.16
N GLN A 85 12.76 -4.20 -3.71
CA GLN A 85 11.82 -5.09 -4.38
C GLN A 85 10.77 -5.64 -3.41
N GLN A 86 11.18 -5.99 -2.19
CA GLN A 86 10.25 -6.42 -1.14
C GLN A 86 9.24 -5.34 -0.80
N ARG A 87 9.68 -4.08 -0.62
CA ARG A 87 8.78 -2.93 -0.39
C ARG A 87 7.81 -2.72 -1.54
N ALA A 88 8.29 -2.74 -2.79
CA ALA A 88 7.43 -2.62 -3.97
C ALA A 88 6.40 -3.76 -4.04
N SER A 89 6.79 -5.00 -3.74
CA SER A 89 5.88 -6.15 -3.69
C SER A 89 4.82 -5.99 -2.59
N ARG A 90 5.22 -5.53 -1.40
CA ARG A 90 4.28 -5.31 -0.28
C ARG A 90 3.26 -4.23 -0.62
N ALA A 91 3.69 -3.13 -1.22
CA ALA A 91 2.76 -2.10 -1.69
C ALA A 91 1.77 -2.65 -2.75
N ALA A 92 2.24 -3.47 -3.69
CA ALA A 92 1.37 -4.10 -4.68
C ALA A 92 0.33 -5.04 -4.05
N GLU A 93 0.75 -5.85 -3.06
CA GLU A 93 -0.14 -6.71 -2.30
C GLU A 93 -1.23 -5.91 -1.55
N GLU A 94 -0.85 -4.79 -0.91
CA GLU A 94 -1.81 -3.93 -0.20
C GLU A 94 -2.83 -3.29 -1.14
N LEU A 95 -2.40 -2.85 -2.33
CA LEU A 95 -3.32 -2.34 -3.37
C LEU A 95 -4.25 -3.45 -3.89
N ALA A 96 -3.71 -4.66 -4.13
CA ALA A 96 -4.49 -5.80 -4.62
C ALA A 96 -5.56 -6.25 -3.61
N LYS A 97 -5.23 -6.27 -2.31
CA LYS A 97 -6.20 -6.53 -1.23
C LYS A 97 -7.39 -5.56 -1.24
N ARG A 98 -7.17 -4.35 -1.75
CA ARG A 98 -8.18 -3.29 -1.90
C ARG A 98 -8.89 -3.27 -3.26
N GLY A 99 -8.67 -4.30 -4.08
CA GLY A 99 -9.39 -4.51 -5.34
C GLY A 99 -8.70 -3.93 -6.58
N ALA A 100 -7.53 -3.30 -6.43
CA ALA A 100 -6.75 -2.90 -7.60
C ALA A 100 -6.24 -4.15 -8.35
N GLN A 101 -6.31 -4.12 -9.68
CA GLN A 101 -5.95 -5.30 -10.48
C GLN A 101 -4.43 -5.42 -10.64
N PRO A 102 -3.79 -6.55 -10.29
CA PRO A 102 -2.33 -6.71 -10.40
C PRO A 102 -1.78 -6.48 -11.81
N VAL A 103 -2.57 -6.76 -12.86
CA VAL A 103 -2.18 -6.52 -14.26
C VAL A 103 -1.94 -5.04 -14.57
N ARG A 104 -2.44 -4.12 -13.74
CA ARG A 104 -2.24 -2.67 -13.86
C ARG A 104 -1.01 -2.18 -13.08
N MET A 105 -0.21 -3.08 -12.50
CA MET A 105 0.91 -2.73 -11.63
C MET A 105 2.23 -3.24 -12.22
N GLN A 106 3.19 -2.34 -12.37
CA GLN A 106 4.57 -2.68 -12.68
C GLN A 106 5.44 -2.46 -11.43
N LEU A 107 6.17 -3.47 -10.99
CA LEU A 107 7.04 -3.37 -9.81
C LEU A 107 8.49 -3.15 -10.24
N LEU A 108 9.19 -2.24 -9.55
CA LEU A 108 10.60 -1.94 -9.77
C LEU A 108 11.32 -1.74 -8.43
N GLY A 109 12.56 -2.24 -8.34
CA GLY A 109 13.50 -1.89 -7.27
C GLY A 109 14.58 -0.97 -7.83
N MET A 110 14.78 0.19 -7.21
CA MET A 110 15.77 1.19 -7.63
C MET A 110 17.00 1.23 -6.72
N GLY A 111 17.07 0.35 -5.72
CA GLY A 111 18.09 0.38 -4.70
C GLY A 111 18.23 1.79 -4.11
N SER A 112 19.49 2.23 -3.96
CA SER A 112 19.83 3.55 -3.45
C SER A 112 20.18 4.58 -4.54
N GLN A 113 19.79 4.33 -5.79
CA GLN A 113 20.21 5.14 -6.93
C GLN A 113 19.58 6.53 -6.95
N GLU A 114 18.36 6.65 -6.40
CA GLU A 114 17.55 7.87 -6.40
C GLU A 114 17.36 8.45 -4.99
N ASN A 115 18.41 8.35 -4.17
CA ASN A 115 18.39 8.84 -2.79
C ASN A 115 18.40 10.37 -2.73
N ILE A 116 17.30 10.92 -2.23
CA ILE A 116 17.07 12.34 -1.98
C ILE A 116 17.98 12.82 -0.84
N SER A 117 18.26 11.97 0.16
CA SER A 117 19.16 12.32 1.27
C SER A 117 20.62 12.51 0.84
N SER A 118 20.94 12.26 -0.44
CA SER A 118 22.23 12.63 -1.04
C SER A 118 22.43 14.14 -1.14
N ASP A 119 21.35 14.92 -1.16
CA ASP A 119 21.41 16.38 -1.06
C ASP A 119 21.76 16.79 0.39
N PRO A 120 22.86 17.52 0.62
CA PRO A 120 23.26 17.96 1.95
C PRO A 120 22.22 18.82 2.67
N SER A 121 21.31 19.46 1.94
CA SER A 121 20.23 20.28 2.53
C SER A 121 19.09 19.45 3.13
N VAL A 122 18.93 18.20 2.69
CA VAL A 122 17.93 17.26 3.24
C VAL A 122 18.58 16.36 4.26
N ALA A 123 19.64 15.63 3.86
CA ALA A 123 20.49 14.73 4.65
C ALA A 123 19.80 13.66 5.53
N ASP A 124 18.48 13.70 5.72
CA ASP A 124 17.71 12.73 6.50
C ASP A 124 17.52 11.43 5.70
N PRO A 125 18.10 10.29 6.11
CA PRO A 125 17.95 9.03 5.40
C PRO A 125 16.52 8.47 5.42
N THR A 126 15.62 8.98 6.27
CA THR A 126 14.24 8.47 6.39
C THR A 126 13.43 8.68 5.11
N VAL A 127 13.71 9.77 4.38
CA VAL A 127 12.99 10.11 3.14
C VAL A 127 13.28 9.14 2.00
N ASP A 128 14.36 8.35 2.10
CA ASP A 128 14.76 7.37 1.10
C ASP A 128 14.19 5.99 1.34
N ARG A 129 13.69 5.72 2.55
CA ARG A 129 13.02 4.47 2.89
C ARG A 129 11.58 4.55 2.42
N ARG A 130 11.37 4.50 1.11
CA ARG A 130 10.05 4.76 0.52
C ARG A 130 9.69 3.84 -0.64
N VAL A 131 8.40 3.82 -0.92
CA VAL A 131 7.83 3.37 -2.19
C VAL A 131 7.11 4.54 -2.84
N GLU A 132 7.33 4.70 -4.14
CA GLU A 132 6.58 5.62 -4.99
C GLU A 132 5.55 4.83 -5.80
N ILE A 133 4.28 5.21 -5.69
CA ILE A 133 3.19 4.66 -6.49
C ILE A 133 2.87 5.69 -7.56
N LEU A 134 3.48 5.52 -8.74
CA LEU A 134 3.43 6.48 -9.83
C LEU A 134 2.30 6.11 -10.79
N PHE A 135 1.36 7.02 -10.96
CA PHE A 135 0.18 6.82 -11.79
C PHE A 135 0.45 7.23 -13.24
N SER A 136 -0.09 6.44 -14.18
CA SER A 136 -0.07 6.74 -15.60
C SER A 136 -1.43 6.44 -16.21
N THR A 137 -1.92 7.38 -17.03
CA THR A 137 -3.09 7.16 -17.87
C THR A 137 -2.67 6.47 -19.16
N MET A 138 -3.29 5.32 -19.44
CA MET A 138 -3.14 4.54 -20.66
C MET A 138 -3.98 5.11 -21.81
#